data_AF-A0A497ZYS3-F1
#
_entry.id   AF-A0A497ZYS3-F1
#
_cell.length_a   1.000
_cell.length_b   1.000
_cell.length_c   1.000
_cell.angle_alpha   90.00
_cell.angle_beta   90.00
_cell.angle_gamma   90.00
#
_symmetry.space_group_name_H-M   'P 1'
#
loop_
_entity.id
_entity.type
_entity.pdbx_description
1 polymer ?
#
loop_
_entity_poly.entity_id
_entity_poly.type
_entity_poly.pdbx_seq_one_letter_code
_entity_poly.pdbx_strand_id
1 'polypeptide(L)'
;MTTTHLLRGQVPKDSPLRALAGRIVTVPARSLAELAERIRELRQAGVQPVVLAAPRPVPWTGIAWALTGGVLASLVAALTAILTDHTTTAWVAAGAMVLLGVSLFPVLTHLERGA
;
A
#
# COMPACT_ATOMS: atom_id res chain seq x y z
N MET A 1 2.16 -13.26 -8.28
CA MET A 1 2.48 -12.12 -7.42
C MET A 1 3.96 -12.18 -7.08
N THR A 2 4.76 -11.26 -7.60
CA THR A 2 6.19 -11.14 -7.29
C THR A 2 6.33 -10.47 -5.92
N THR A 3 6.79 -11.23 -4.93
CA THR A 3 7.10 -10.70 -3.60
C THR A 3 8.36 -9.85 -3.74
N THR A 4 8.20 -8.53 -3.71
CA THR A 4 9.36 -7.64 -3.65
C THR A 4 10.05 -7.81 -2.30
N HIS A 5 11.33 -8.14 -2.31
CA HIS A 5 12.16 -8.17 -1.11
C HIS A 5 13.03 -6.91 -1.12
N LEU A 6 13.11 -6.20 0.00
CA LEU A 6 14.02 -5.06 0.14
C LEU A 6 15.28 -5.54 0.84
N LEU A 7 16.44 -5.38 0.21
CA LEU A 7 17.71 -5.54 0.90
C LEU A 7 18.15 -4.20 1.46
N ARG A 8 18.40 -4.16 2.76
CA ARG A 8 19.04 -3.02 3.42
C ARG A 8 20.42 -3.45 3.91
N GLY A 9 21.43 -2.66 3.64
CA GLY A 9 22.77 -2.94 4.16
C GLY A 9 23.57 -1.67 4.39
N GLN A 10 24.42 -1.69 5.42
CA GLN A 10 25.35 -0.60 5.70
C GLN A 10 26.67 -0.83 4.97
N VAL A 11 27.04 0.10 4.10
CA VAL A 11 28.28 0.01 3.34
C VAL A 11 29.46 0.33 4.27
N PRO A 12 30.53 -0.50 4.29
CA PRO A 12 31.73 -0.21 5.06
C PRO A 12 32.30 1.18 4.76
N LYS A 13 32.85 1.84 5.78
CA LYS A 13 33.47 3.17 5.61
C LYS A 13 34.72 3.13 4.71
N ASP A 14 35.38 1.97 4.65
CA ASP A 14 36.58 1.74 3.85
C ASP A 14 36.26 1.17 2.45
N SER A 15 34.98 1.19 2.04
CA SER A 15 34.56 0.67 0.75
C SER A 15 35.16 1.48 -0.41
N PRO A 16 35.65 0.83 -1.48
CA PRO A 16 36.14 1.53 -2.67
C PRO A 16 35.06 2.36 -3.36
N LEU A 17 33.77 2.09 -3.09
CA LEU A 17 32.63 2.92 -3.49
C LEU A 17 32.50 4.13 -2.55
N ARG A 18 33.41 5.12 -2.70
CA ARG A 18 33.47 6.34 -1.85
C ARG A 18 32.12 7.08 -1.74
N ALA A 19 31.29 7.05 -2.79
CA ALA A 19 29.98 7.71 -2.79
C ALA A 19 28.95 7.07 -1.83
N LEU A 20 29.12 5.78 -1.53
CA LEU A 20 28.20 4.99 -0.72
C LEU A 20 28.81 4.56 0.62
N ALA A 21 30.12 4.74 0.80
CA ALA A 21 30.84 4.42 2.03
C ALA A 21 30.16 5.05 3.27
N GLY A 22 29.87 4.21 4.27
CA GLY A 22 29.16 4.61 5.49
C GLY A 22 27.66 4.87 5.35
N ARG A 23 27.07 4.74 4.14
CA ARG A 23 25.64 4.93 3.89
C ARG A 23 24.86 3.62 3.98
N ILE A 24 23.58 3.76 4.26
CA ILE A 24 22.60 2.67 4.19
C ILE A 24 22.05 2.65 2.78
N VAL A 25 22.21 1.51 2.10
CA VAL A 25 21.69 1.29 0.74
C VAL A 25 20.49 0.36 0.83
N THR A 26 19.41 0.72 0.14
CA THR A 26 18.21 -0.10 0.01
C THR A 26 18.02 -0.48 -1.45
N VAL A 27 18.02 -1.78 -1.77
CA VAL A 27 17.87 -2.29 -3.15
C VAL A 27 16.63 -3.19 -3.23
N PRO A 28 15.70 -2.96 -4.16
CA PRO A 28 14.58 -3.87 -4.40
C PRO A 28 15.04 -5.10 -5.17
N ALA A 29 14.53 -6.28 -4.80
CA ALA A 29 14.64 -7.51 -5.56
C ALA A 29 13.22 -8.02 -5.88
N ARG A 30 12.92 -8.24 -7.17
CA ARG A 30 11.59 -8.64 -7.65
C ARG A 30 11.39 -10.15 -7.72
N SER A 31 12.47 -10.93 -7.57
CA SER A 31 12.45 -12.40 -7.56
C SER A 31 13.45 -12.96 -6.54
N LEU A 32 13.28 -14.23 -6.17
CA LEU A 32 14.23 -14.97 -5.31
C LEU A 32 15.61 -15.11 -5.96
N ALA A 33 15.66 -15.27 -7.29
CA ALA A 33 16.92 -15.35 -8.02
C ALA A 33 17.68 -14.01 -7.96
N GLU A 34 16.99 -12.91 -8.22
CA GLU A 34 17.53 -11.55 -8.11
C GLU A 34 17.94 -11.23 -6.66
N LEU A 35 17.17 -11.69 -5.67
CA LEU A 35 17.51 -11.56 -4.26
C LEU A 35 18.86 -12.21 -3.94
N ALA A 36 19.08 -13.45 -4.39
CA ALA A 36 20.31 -14.19 -4.15
C ALA A 36 21.52 -13.56 -4.86
N GLU A 37 21.31 -12.89 -5.99
CA GLU A 37 22.33 -12.14 -6.71
C GLU A 37 22.68 -10.83 -5.97
N ARG A 38 21.67 -10.04 -5.57
CA ARG A 38 21.87 -8.82 -4.77
C ARG A 38 22.53 -9.08 -3.42
N ILE A 39 22.20 -10.18 -2.75
CA ILE A 39 22.88 -10.61 -1.51
C ILE A 39 24.37 -10.87 -1.78
N ARG A 40 24.71 -11.54 -2.90
CA ARG A 40 26.09 -11.84 -3.28
C ARG A 40 26.86 -10.56 -3.59
N GLU A 41 26.30 -9.65 -4.39
CA GLU A 41 26.90 -8.35 -4.70
C GLU A 41 27.18 -7.54 -3.44
N LEU A 42 26.21 -7.44 -2.52
CA LEU A 42 26.37 -6.68 -1.29
C LEU A 42 27.41 -7.31 -0.36
N ARG A 43 27.45 -8.65 -0.27
CA ARG A 43 28.49 -9.35 0.50
C ARG A 43 29.88 -9.15 -0.11
N GLN A 44 30.01 -9.17 -1.45
CA GLN A 44 31.26 -8.87 -2.14
C GLN A 44 31.73 -7.43 -1.88
N ALA A 45 30.80 -6.49 -1.72
CA ALA A 45 31.07 -5.11 -1.33
C ALA A 45 31.33 -4.92 0.18
N GLY A 46 31.40 -6.01 0.96
CA GLY A 46 31.62 -5.99 2.42
C GLY A 46 30.41 -5.53 3.24
N VAL A 47 29.25 -5.39 2.62
CA VAL A 47 27.99 -4.99 3.26
C VAL A 47 27.37 -6.19 3.96
N GLN A 48 26.80 -5.99 5.15
CA GLN A 48 25.93 -6.99 5.80
C GLN A 48 24.47 -6.76 5.34
N PRO A 49 23.90 -7.63 4.47
CA PRO A 49 22.55 -7.46 3.97
C PRO A 49 21.51 -7.97 4.97
N VAL A 50 20.50 -7.15 5.24
CA VAL A 50 19.28 -7.50 5.98
C VAL A 50 18.13 -7.52 5.00
N VAL A 51 17.42 -8.65 4.92
CA VAL A 51 16.21 -8.79 4.11
C VAL A 51 15.02 -8.24 4.89
N LEU A 52 14.39 -7.22 4.34
CA LEU A 52 13.14 -6.65 4.83
C LEU A 52 12.00 -7.13 3.92
N ALA A 53 10.91 -7.57 4.53
CA ALA A 53 9.66 -7.75 3.80
C ALA A 53 9.25 -6.37 3.26
N ALA A 54 9.14 -6.22 1.94
CA ALA A 54 8.61 -4.98 1.38
C ALA A 54 7.17 -4.79 1.88
N PRO A 55 6.76 -3.56 2.20
CA PRO A 55 5.35 -3.26 2.43
C PRO A 55 4.55 -3.79 1.23
N ARG A 56 3.54 -4.63 1.48
CA ARG A 56 2.67 -5.10 0.39
C ARG A 56 1.98 -3.89 -0.24
N PRO A 57 1.96 -3.79 -1.58
CA PRO A 57 1.20 -2.74 -2.23
C PRO A 57 -0.28 -2.89 -1.84
N VAL A 58 -0.85 -1.85 -1.24
CA VAL A 58 -2.28 -1.80 -0.92
C VAL A 58 -3.04 -1.52 -2.22
N PRO A 59 -4.08 -2.29 -2.56
CA PRO A 59 -4.81 -2.13 -3.81
C PRO A 59 -5.81 -0.96 -3.72
N TRP A 60 -5.30 0.27 -3.63
CA TRP A 60 -6.10 1.49 -3.41
C TRP A 60 -7.21 1.70 -4.45
N THR A 61 -6.96 1.37 -5.71
CA THR A 61 -7.98 1.44 -6.77
C THR A 61 -9.16 0.50 -6.48
N GLY A 62 -8.89 -0.73 -6.03
CA GLY A 62 -9.94 -1.68 -5.66
C GLY A 62 -10.75 -1.22 -4.45
N ILE A 63 -10.06 -0.63 -3.46
CA ILE A 63 -10.71 -0.02 -2.28
C ILE A 63 -11.61 1.14 -2.71
N ALA A 64 -11.14 2.02 -3.60
CA ALA A 64 -11.93 3.15 -4.10
C ALA A 64 -13.21 2.70 -4.83
N TRP A 65 -13.12 1.66 -5.65
CA TRP A 65 -14.28 1.05 -6.30
C TRP A 65 -15.26 0.43 -5.30
N ALA A 66 -14.75 -0.28 -4.30
CA ALA A 66 -15.58 -0.88 -3.25
C ALA A 66 -16.33 0.19 -2.43
N LEU A 67 -15.66 1.29 -2.07
CA LEU A 67 -16.28 2.40 -1.36
C LEU A 67 -17.36 3.08 -2.20
N THR A 68 -17.05 3.39 -3.46
CA THR A 68 -18.02 3.98 -4.40
C THR A 68 -19.25 3.09 -4.57
N GLY A 69 -19.04 1.78 -4.76
CA GLY A 69 -20.11 0.79 -4.83
C GLY A 69 -20.96 0.73 -3.55
N GLY A 70 -20.31 0.79 -2.38
CA GLY A 70 -20.99 0.85 -1.09
C GLY A 70 -21.88 2.08 -0.92
N VAL A 71 -21.41 3.26 -1.36
CA VAL A 71 -22.19 4.50 -1.32
C VAL A 71 -23.41 4.38 -2.23
N LEU A 72 -23.24 3.87 -3.46
CA LEU A 72 -24.34 3.68 -4.40
C LEU A 72 -25.38 2.67 -3.87
N ALA A 73 -24.93 1.55 -3.31
CA ALA A 73 -25.81 0.55 -2.70
C ALA A 73 -26.58 1.14 -1.50
N SER A 74 -25.92 1.94 -0.66
CA SER A 74 -26.55 2.60 0.48
C SER A 74 -27.58 3.63 0.03
N LEU A 75 -27.32 4.37 -1.06
CA LEU A 75 -28.30 5.29 -1.65
C LEU A 75 -29.56 4.55 -2.16
N VAL A 76 -29.37 3.43 -2.87
CA VAL A 76 -30.49 2.60 -3.35
C VAL A 76 -31.29 2.04 -2.17
N ALA A 77 -30.62 1.58 -1.11
CA ALA A 77 -31.28 1.09 0.09
C ALA A 77 -32.08 2.20 0.80
N ALA A 78 -31.52 3.41 0.91
CA ALA A 78 -32.22 4.56 1.49
C ALA A 78 -33.47 4.93 0.69
N LEU A 79 -33.36 5.00 -0.65
CA LEU A 79 -34.51 5.28 -1.54
C LEU A 79 -35.59 4.20 -1.40
N THR A 80 -35.21 2.93 -1.38
CA THR A 80 -36.14 1.82 -1.22
C THR A 80 -36.84 1.87 0.15
N ALA A 81 -36.10 2.20 1.21
CA ALA A 81 -36.63 2.35 2.56
C ALA A 81 -37.63 3.50 2.65
N ILE A 82 -37.35 4.65 2.03
CA ILE A 82 -38.27 5.79 1.97
C ILE A 82 -39.55 5.42 1.21
N LEU A 83 -39.42 4.74 0.07
CA LEU A 83 -40.58 4.32 -0.74
C LEU A 83 -41.43 3.24 -0.06
N THR A 84 -40.87 2.50 0.89
CA THR A 84 -41.57 1.46 1.66
C THR A 84 -41.93 1.91 3.08
N ASP A 85 -41.76 3.19 3.39
CA ASP A 85 -42.06 3.82 4.69
C ASP A 85 -41.30 3.22 5.89
N HIS A 86 -40.14 2.61 5.65
CA HIS A 86 -39.26 2.08 6.69
C HIS A 86 -38.25 3.15 7.13
N THR A 87 -38.63 3.97 8.10
CA THR A 87 -37.84 5.12 8.57
C THR A 87 -36.51 4.73 9.24
N THR A 88 -36.45 3.61 9.95
CA THR A 88 -35.23 3.14 10.62
C THR A 88 -34.16 2.67 9.63
N THR A 89 -34.55 1.96 8.57
CA THR A 89 -33.62 1.54 7.51
C THR A 89 -33.13 2.73 6.68
N ALA A 90 -33.96 3.76 6.47
CA ALA A 90 -33.53 5.00 5.84
C ALA A 90 -32.43 5.72 6.65
N TRP A 91 -32.59 5.79 7.98
CA TRP A 91 -31.55 6.36 8.87
C TRP A 91 -30.26 5.54 8.87
N VAL A 92 -30.34 4.22 8.91
CA VAL A 92 -29.17 3.34 8.85
C VAL A 92 -28.43 3.50 7.52
N ALA A 93 -29.14 3.57 6.41
CA ALA A 93 -28.55 3.76 5.09
C ALA A 93 -27.88 5.13 4.94
N ALA A 94 -28.51 6.19 5.45
CA ALA A 94 -27.91 7.52 5.50
C ALA A 94 -26.62 7.55 6.35
N GLY A 95 -26.63 6.90 7.52
CA GLY A 95 -25.44 6.75 8.36
C GLY A 95 -24.30 6.00 7.65
N ALA A 96 -24.63 4.92 6.93
CA ALA A 96 -23.67 4.18 6.12
C ALA A 96 -23.05 5.04 5.01
N MET A 97 -23.84 5.86 4.32
CA MET A 97 -23.33 6.79 3.30
C MET A 97 -22.32 7.79 3.87
N VAL A 98 -22.60 8.36 5.05
CA VAL A 98 -21.68 9.31 5.70
C VAL A 98 -20.36 8.63 6.07
N LEU A 99 -20.42 7.45 6.69
CA LEU A 99 -19.21 6.70 7.06
C LEU A 99 -18.36 6.33 5.85
N LEU A 100 -19.00 5.87 4.77
CA LEU A 100 -18.31 5.56 3.52
C LEU A 100 -17.72 6.82 2.88
N GLY A 101 -18.43 7.95 2.89
CA GLY A 101 -17.92 9.23 2.42
C GLY A 101 -16.68 9.71 3.19
N VAL A 102 -16.69 9.62 4.53
CA VAL A 102 -15.52 9.97 5.37
C VAL A 102 -14.33 9.05 5.06
N SER A 103 -14.57 7.77 4.84
CA SER A 103 -13.51 6.80 4.49
C SER A 103 -12.91 7.02 3.09
N LEU A 104 -13.60 7.76 2.21
CA LEU A 104 -13.12 8.08 0.87
C LEU A 104 -11.97 9.09 0.88
N PHE A 105 -11.95 9.99 1.87
CA PHE A 105 -10.93 11.04 1.99
C PHE A 105 -9.49 10.47 2.02
N PRO A 106 -9.10 9.58 2.95
CA PRO A 106 -7.75 9.03 3.00
C PRO A 106 -7.37 8.23 1.73
N VAL A 107 -8.35 7.61 1.07
CA VAL A 107 -8.13 6.87 -0.19
C VAL A 107 -7.78 7.84 -1.32
N LEU A 108 -8.55 8.92 -1.48
CA LEU A 108 -8.28 9.95 -2.47
C LEU A 108 -6.93 10.64 -2.22
N THR A 109 -6.63 11.00 -0.97
CA THR A 109 -5.34 11.64 -0.64
C THR A 109 -4.14 10.74 -0.96
N HIS A 110 -4.32 9.42 -0.88
CA HIS A 110 -3.24 8.49 -1.24
C HIS A 110 -3.09 8.35 -2.76
N LEU A 111 -4.20 8.28 -3.50
CA LEU A 111 -4.19 8.21 -4.95
C LEU A 111 -3.58 9.48 -5.59
N GLU A 112 -3.86 10.67 -5.05
CA GLU A 112 -3.27 11.94 -5.52
C GLU A 112 -1.75 12.00 -5.33
N ARG A 113 -1.21 11.41 -4.27
CA ARG A 113 0.25 11.37 -4.02
C ARG A 113 0.98 10.32 -4.85
N GLY A 114 0.25 9.41 -5.48
CA GLY A 114 0.79 8.32 -6.30
C GLY A 114 0.67 8.54 -7.80
N ALA A 115 0.02 9.62 -8.25
CA ALA A 115 -0.12 10.05 -9.65
C ALA A 115 1.01 11.02 -10.03
#